data_AF-A0A9W9TYW5-F1
#
_entry.id   AF-A0A9W9TYW5-F1
#
_cell.length_a   1.000
_cell.length_b   1.000
_cell.length_c   1.000
_cell.angle_alpha   90.00
_cell.angle_beta   90.00
_cell.angle_gamma   90.00
#
_symmetry.space_group_name_H-M   'P 1'
#
loop_
_entity.id
_entity.type
_entity.pdbx_description
1 polymer ?
#
loop_
_entity_poly.entity_id
_entity_poly.type
_entity_poly.pdbx_seq_one_letter_code
_entity_poly.pdbx_strand_id
1 'polypeptide(L)'
;MSQNESPDASRRPKKLIFAPGDIAPTPELQATDPSISSQAQATAPSRLHAAEALRSDTSTPNSTTENQILSHPARAHQFFHSWFRDPRLPPSAAPETCTLATAELPSGRVSARILYLKELDERGWVVYSNWGSREGKGGQVFGREGAGSEGPASIPTLEAPGPGNKWGALTFSWASVERQVRVEGMLEPLSPAESELYWRTRERGSQIGAWASWQSKVLWSAEPEQLAERQRRKSAAQLQDANGAEVPADIDETDDEDGRGLLESQVREMEARFAGVEQIPLPPFWGGVRLVPESVEFWQGRRSRLHDRFRTTDNNTSAFAQSLAHLFGLDSSPFLELLVRGACLGLNVVCNIIMWALFTRALTAGPSTTKVSITNTAANFLATALFGMIIFKEAVGGLWWVGAAMMGAGCILVGMREGA
;
A
#
# COMPACT_ATOMS: atom_id res chain seq x y z
N MET A 1 -12.49 -9.15 -44.07
CA MET A 1 -12.70 -7.69 -43.95
C MET A 1 -13.99 -7.50 -43.17
N SER A 2 -14.06 -6.95 -41.97
CA SER A 2 -13.13 -6.10 -41.24
C SER A 2 -13.42 -6.26 -39.73
N GLN A 3 -12.35 -6.57 -39.00
CA GLN A 3 -11.95 -6.08 -37.66
C GLN A 3 -13.01 -5.96 -36.56
N ASN A 4 -12.95 -6.91 -35.62
CA ASN A 4 -13.36 -6.74 -34.22
C ASN A 4 -12.34 -5.80 -33.55
N GLU A 5 -12.78 -4.63 -33.11
CA GLU A 5 -11.95 -3.68 -32.36
C GLU A 5 -11.55 -4.30 -31.01
N SER A 6 -10.24 -4.41 -30.81
CA SER A 6 -9.61 -4.74 -29.53
C SER A 6 -9.82 -3.58 -28.56
N PRO A 7 -10.16 -3.82 -27.28
CA PRO A 7 -10.30 -2.74 -26.32
C PRO A 7 -8.94 -2.06 -26.11
N ASP A 8 -8.91 -0.80 -26.50
CA ASP A 8 -7.82 0.17 -26.41
C ASP A 8 -6.99 0.03 -25.12
N ALA A 9 -5.74 -0.43 -25.27
CA ALA A 9 -4.77 -0.60 -24.20
C ALA A 9 -4.19 0.72 -23.67
N SER A 10 -4.66 1.88 -24.15
CA SER A 10 -4.00 3.18 -23.92
C SER A 10 -4.46 4.00 -22.69
N ARG A 11 -5.36 3.47 -21.83
CA ARG A 11 -5.84 4.17 -20.62
C ARG A 11 -5.72 3.37 -19.32
N ARG A 12 -4.63 2.61 -19.14
CA ARG A 12 -4.36 1.95 -17.85
C ARG A 12 -3.70 2.94 -16.88
N PRO A 13 -4.19 3.09 -15.63
CA PRO A 13 -3.50 3.86 -14.61
C PRO A 13 -2.10 3.27 -14.41
N LYS A 14 -1.09 4.12 -14.16
CA LYS A 14 0.30 3.71 -13.99
C LYS A 14 0.43 2.83 -12.74
N LYS A 15 0.32 1.50 -12.90
CA LYS A 15 0.55 0.52 -11.85
C LYS A 15 2.06 0.34 -11.65
N LEU A 16 2.52 0.46 -10.40
CA LEU A 16 3.87 0.06 -10.02
C LEU A 16 3.79 -1.39 -9.55
N ILE A 17 4.51 -2.29 -10.22
CA ILE A 17 4.59 -3.71 -9.86
C ILE A 17 6.01 -3.99 -9.36
N PHE A 18 6.14 -4.53 -8.14
CA PHE A 18 7.41 -4.96 -7.56
C PHE A 18 7.54 -6.48 -7.72
N ALA A 19 8.33 -6.92 -8.70
CA ALA A 19 8.47 -8.35 -9.02
C ALA A 19 9.35 -9.08 -7.98
N PRO A 20 9.15 -10.40 -7.75
CA PRO A 20 10.08 -11.22 -7.00
C PRO A 20 11.36 -11.42 -7.83
N GLY A 21 12.47 -10.80 -7.41
CA GLY A 21 13.75 -10.78 -8.15
C GLY A 21 14.68 -9.63 -7.76
N ASP A 22 14.14 -8.58 -7.13
CA ASP A 22 14.91 -7.51 -6.48
C ASP A 22 15.51 -7.94 -5.11
N ILE A 23 15.23 -9.17 -4.69
CA ILE A 23 15.71 -9.76 -3.44
C ILE A 23 16.87 -10.67 -3.80
N ALA A 24 18.09 -10.13 -3.77
CA ALA A 24 19.27 -10.98 -3.81
C ALA A 24 19.25 -11.92 -2.58
N PRO A 25 19.43 -13.24 -2.73
CA PRO A 25 19.61 -14.12 -1.59
C PRO A 25 20.82 -13.63 -0.78
N THR A 26 20.68 -13.60 0.54
CA THR A 26 21.84 -13.41 1.42
C THR A 26 22.87 -14.48 1.06
N PRO A 27 24.08 -14.12 0.61
CA PRO A 27 25.07 -15.15 0.31
C PRO A 27 25.32 -15.95 1.59
N GLU A 28 25.23 -17.28 1.47
CA GLU A 28 25.64 -18.21 2.52
C GLU A 28 27.02 -17.78 3.02
N LEU A 29 27.11 -17.47 4.31
CA LEU A 29 28.39 -17.29 4.98
C LEU A 29 29.09 -18.65 4.95
N GLN A 30 29.89 -18.89 3.91
CA GLN A 30 30.91 -19.93 3.96
C GLN A 30 31.77 -19.63 5.18
N ALA A 31 31.77 -20.57 6.12
CA ALA A 31 32.65 -20.55 7.28
C ALA A 31 34.09 -20.40 6.77
N THR A 32 34.68 -19.23 6.99
CA THR A 32 36.07 -18.95 6.62
C THR A 32 36.97 -19.33 7.79
N ASP A 33 38.04 -20.06 7.44
CA ASP A 33 39.12 -20.52 8.31
C ASP A 33 39.62 -19.44 9.29
N PRO A 34 39.93 -19.79 10.56
CA PRO A 34 40.29 -18.83 11.60
C PRO A 34 41.74 -18.34 11.53
N SER A 35 42.37 -18.30 10.35
CA SER A 35 43.81 -18.03 10.23
C SER A 35 44.19 -17.04 9.14
N ILE A 36 43.57 -15.85 9.11
CA ILE A 36 44.20 -14.69 8.46
C ILE A 36 44.19 -13.47 9.39
N SER A 37 45.42 -13.05 9.67
CA SER A 37 45.92 -11.97 10.49
C SER A 37 45.12 -10.67 10.51
N SER A 38 45.03 -10.16 11.74
CA SER A 38 45.19 -8.75 12.11
C SER A 38 45.98 -7.92 11.09
N GLN A 39 45.31 -6.98 10.41
CA GLN A 39 45.77 -5.63 10.04
C GLN A 39 44.84 -5.05 8.96
N ALA A 40 43.75 -4.40 9.38
CA ALA A 40 43.06 -3.36 8.62
C ALA A 40 42.00 -2.68 9.52
N GLN A 41 42.43 -2.01 10.59
CA GLN A 41 41.60 -0.97 11.22
C GLN A 41 41.72 0.29 10.37
N ALA A 42 41.00 0.31 9.25
CA ALA A 42 40.62 1.56 8.59
C ALA A 42 39.31 2.02 9.23
N THR A 43 39.33 3.21 9.80
CA THR A 43 38.22 3.90 10.48
C THR A 43 36.97 3.99 9.61
N ALA A 44 36.07 3.00 9.72
CA ALA A 44 34.68 3.16 9.32
C ALA A 44 34.00 4.12 10.32
N PRO A 45 33.29 5.17 9.86
CA PRO A 45 32.53 6.03 10.78
C PRO A 45 31.55 5.14 11.56
N SER A 46 31.44 5.38 12.87
CA SER A 46 30.49 4.66 13.72
C SER A 46 29.11 4.70 13.07
N ARG A 47 28.34 3.60 13.12
CA ARG A 47 26.95 3.57 12.60
C ARG A 47 26.11 4.72 13.17
N LEU A 48 26.46 5.20 14.36
CA LEU A 48 25.91 6.42 14.95
C LEU A 48 26.14 7.66 14.07
N HIS A 49 27.38 7.94 13.64
CA HIS A 49 27.69 9.12 12.83
C HIS A 49 27.11 9.06 11.41
N ALA A 50 27.00 7.88 10.81
CA ALA A 50 26.32 7.71 9.52
C ALA A 50 24.81 7.99 9.64
N ALA A 51 24.16 7.45 10.66
CA ALA A 51 22.77 7.80 10.99
C ALA A 51 22.63 9.29 11.37
N GLU A 52 23.67 9.89 11.95
CA GLU A 52 23.69 11.30 12.38
C GLU A 52 23.74 12.29 11.22
N ALA A 53 24.48 11.98 10.15
CA ALA A 53 24.52 12.76 8.91
C ALA A 53 23.21 12.62 8.09
N LEU A 54 22.60 11.42 8.10
CA LEU A 54 21.30 11.17 7.47
C LEU A 54 20.14 11.97 8.10
N ARG A 55 20.27 12.37 9.37
CA ARG A 55 19.25 13.09 10.17
C ARG A 55 19.18 14.60 9.93
N SER A 56 20.22 15.25 9.42
CA SER A 56 20.22 16.72 9.23
C SER A 56 19.68 17.17 7.88
N ASP A 57 19.82 16.33 6.84
CA ASP A 57 19.51 16.70 5.45
C ASP A 57 18.22 16.05 4.91
N THR A 58 17.39 15.48 5.79
CA THR A 58 16.01 15.08 5.43
C THR A 58 15.18 16.35 5.19
N SER A 59 15.10 16.74 3.92
CA SER A 59 14.13 17.70 3.43
C SER A 59 12.74 17.28 3.89
N THR A 60 12.19 18.00 4.86
CA THR A 60 10.74 18.12 4.99
C THR A 60 10.21 18.57 3.63
N PRO A 61 9.11 17.99 3.14
CA PRO A 61 8.43 18.58 1.99
C PRO A 61 8.24 20.07 2.24
N ASN A 62 8.47 20.88 1.22
CA ASN A 62 8.17 22.29 1.24
C ASN A 62 6.66 22.43 1.55
N SER A 63 6.24 23.42 2.33
CA SER A 63 4.85 23.60 2.78
C SER A 63 3.80 23.59 1.66
N THR A 64 4.20 23.88 0.42
CA THR A 64 3.36 23.85 -0.77
C THR A 64 3.11 22.44 -1.32
N THR A 65 4.13 21.57 -1.32
CA THR A 65 4.02 20.16 -1.75
C THR A 65 3.28 19.33 -0.70
N GLU A 66 3.46 19.68 0.57
CA GLU A 66 2.77 19.10 1.72
C GLU A 66 1.25 19.31 1.63
N ASN A 67 0.78 20.54 1.47
CA ASN A 67 -0.66 20.85 1.45
C ASN A 67 -1.42 20.31 0.22
N GLN A 68 -0.78 20.25 -0.95
CA GLN A 68 -1.47 19.83 -2.19
C GLN A 68 -1.49 18.31 -2.41
N ILE A 69 -0.52 17.58 -1.85
CA ILE A 69 -0.43 16.11 -1.96
C ILE A 69 -1.16 15.41 -0.80
N LEU A 70 -1.19 16.00 0.39
CA LEU A 70 -1.81 15.40 1.59
C LEU A 70 -3.30 15.72 1.77
N SER A 71 -3.88 16.55 0.90
CA SER A 71 -5.29 16.97 1.00
C SER A 71 -6.30 15.85 0.72
N HIS A 72 -5.85 14.70 0.21
CA HIS A 72 -6.73 13.55 -0.03
C HIS A 72 -5.97 12.21 0.02
N PRO A 73 -6.51 11.16 0.70
CA PRO A 73 -5.87 9.84 0.79
C PRO A 73 -5.52 9.23 -0.58
N ALA A 74 -6.35 9.46 -1.60
CA ALA A 74 -6.12 8.93 -2.94
C ALA A 74 -4.85 9.49 -3.63
N ARG A 75 -4.24 10.57 -3.12
CA ARG A 75 -2.96 11.10 -3.65
C ARG A 75 -1.74 10.67 -2.83
N ALA A 76 -1.95 10.06 -1.67
CA ALA A 76 -0.88 9.64 -0.76
C ALA A 76 0.08 8.62 -1.40
N HIS A 77 -0.41 7.82 -2.36
CA HIS A 77 0.40 6.85 -3.10
C HIS A 77 1.60 7.51 -3.82
N GLN A 78 1.44 8.75 -4.31
CA GLN A 78 2.51 9.48 -5.00
C GLN A 78 3.64 9.85 -4.04
N PHE A 79 3.28 10.32 -2.85
CA PHE A 79 4.25 10.67 -1.82
C PHE A 79 4.92 9.42 -1.23
N PHE A 80 4.13 8.38 -0.97
CA PHE A 80 4.65 7.08 -0.56
C PHE A 80 5.72 6.57 -1.54
N HIS A 81 5.45 6.60 -2.85
CA HIS A 81 6.41 6.16 -3.85
C HIS A 81 7.74 6.93 -3.79
N SER A 82 7.70 8.23 -3.49
CA SER A 82 8.93 9.03 -3.33
C SER A 82 9.77 8.59 -2.14
N TRP A 83 9.16 8.25 -1.00
CA TRP A 83 9.88 7.76 0.18
C TRP A 83 10.31 6.30 0.02
N PHE A 84 9.49 5.50 -0.66
CA PHE A 84 9.77 4.10 -0.97
C PHE A 84 11.04 3.95 -1.83
N ARG A 85 11.29 4.91 -2.74
CA ARG A 85 12.47 4.95 -3.62
C ARG A 85 13.56 5.87 -3.11
N ASP A 86 13.55 6.20 -1.82
CA ASP A 86 14.57 7.08 -1.26
C ASP A 86 15.95 6.42 -1.43
N PRO A 87 16.91 7.08 -2.11
CA PRO A 87 18.22 6.50 -2.40
C PRO A 87 19.07 6.24 -1.15
N ARG A 88 18.65 6.74 0.02
CA ARG A 88 19.31 6.53 1.31
C ARG A 88 18.88 5.24 1.99
N LEU A 89 17.84 4.58 1.49
CA LEU A 89 17.49 3.23 1.91
C LEU A 89 18.58 2.27 1.41
N PRO A 90 19.18 1.44 2.28
CA PRO A 90 20.18 0.49 1.83
C PRO A 90 19.53 -0.55 0.91
N PRO A 91 20.24 -1.09 -0.10
CA PRO A 91 19.67 -2.08 -1.02
C PRO A 91 19.12 -3.33 -0.31
N SER A 92 19.68 -3.68 0.85
CA SER A 92 19.23 -4.82 1.67
C SER A 92 18.03 -4.50 2.59
N ALA A 93 17.46 -3.30 2.53
CA ALA A 93 16.40 -2.87 3.44
C ALA A 93 15.05 -3.56 3.20
N ALA A 94 14.85 -4.15 2.01
CA ALA A 94 13.55 -4.65 1.55
C ALA A 94 12.42 -3.66 1.89
N PRO A 95 12.45 -2.43 1.33
CA PRO A 95 11.54 -1.34 1.72
C PRO A 95 10.05 -1.66 1.54
N GLU A 96 9.70 -2.67 0.75
CA GLU A 96 8.36 -3.26 0.61
C GLU A 96 7.86 -4.02 1.85
N THR A 97 8.73 -4.33 2.79
CA THR A 97 8.37 -5.02 4.03
C THR A 97 7.40 -4.15 4.83
N CYS A 98 6.24 -4.73 5.12
CA CYS A 98 5.19 -4.06 5.88
C CYS A 98 4.57 -4.99 6.91
N THR A 99 4.17 -4.43 8.05
CA THR A 99 3.35 -5.13 9.04
C THR A 99 1.88 -4.92 8.69
N LEU A 100 1.16 -6.01 8.38
CA LEU A 100 -0.29 -6.02 8.29
C LEU A 100 -0.90 -6.34 9.65
N ALA A 101 -1.68 -5.42 10.19
CA ALA A 101 -2.54 -5.63 11.34
C ALA A 101 -4.00 -5.82 10.90
N THR A 102 -4.65 -6.85 11.44
CA THR A 102 -6.07 -7.17 11.24
C THR A 102 -6.69 -7.57 12.57
N ALA A 103 -8.00 -7.43 12.71
CA ALA A 103 -8.72 -7.76 13.94
C ALA A 103 -9.91 -8.67 13.68
N GLU A 104 -10.11 -9.66 14.55
CA GLU A 104 -11.23 -10.59 14.47
C GLU A 104 -12.48 -10.05 15.18
N LEU A 105 -13.59 -9.93 14.46
CA LEU A 105 -14.90 -9.63 15.05
C LEU A 105 -15.69 -10.94 15.29
N PRO A 106 -16.46 -11.03 16.38
CA PRO A 106 -16.78 -9.96 17.34
C PRO A 106 -15.76 -9.76 18.47
N SER A 107 -14.77 -10.66 18.62
CA SER A 107 -13.85 -10.65 19.78
C SER A 107 -13.01 -9.37 19.94
N GLY A 108 -12.77 -8.64 18.85
CA GLY A 108 -11.83 -7.53 18.79
C GLY A 108 -10.35 -7.95 18.84
N ARG A 109 -10.04 -9.26 18.81
CA ARG A 109 -8.67 -9.76 18.92
C ARG A 109 -7.84 -9.31 17.73
N VAL A 110 -6.78 -8.55 18.00
CA VAL A 110 -5.86 -8.06 16.99
C VAL A 110 -4.76 -9.09 16.74
N SER A 111 -4.32 -9.19 15.49
CA SER A 111 -3.11 -9.93 15.13
C SER A 111 -2.34 -9.17 14.06
N ALA A 112 -1.02 -9.32 14.07
CA ALA A 112 -0.13 -8.65 13.14
C ALA A 112 0.90 -9.62 12.57
N ARG A 113 1.34 -9.38 11.34
CA ARG A 113 2.38 -10.17 10.66
C ARG A 113 3.07 -9.35 9.58
N ILE A 114 4.26 -9.78 9.19
CA ILE A 114 4.98 -9.22 8.06
C ILE A 114 4.40 -9.74 6.74
N LEU A 115 4.24 -8.83 5.78
CA LEU A 115 3.95 -9.08 4.37
C LEU A 115 4.84 -8.16 3.52
N TYR A 116 4.78 -8.34 2.22
CA TYR A 116 5.48 -7.49 1.25
C TYR A 116 4.47 -6.77 0.37
N LEU A 117 4.61 -5.45 0.25
CA LEU A 117 3.93 -4.65 -0.76
C LEU A 117 4.38 -5.09 -2.15
N LYS A 118 3.44 -5.30 -3.08
CA LYS A 118 3.76 -5.74 -4.44
C LYS A 118 3.15 -4.88 -5.53
N GLU A 119 2.01 -4.26 -5.27
CA GLU A 119 1.50 -3.22 -6.17
C GLU A 119 1.09 -1.97 -5.41
N LEU A 120 1.28 -0.83 -6.06
CA LEU A 120 0.80 0.47 -5.61
C LEU A 120 0.10 1.15 -6.78
N ASP A 121 -1.15 1.52 -6.56
CA ASP A 121 -1.96 2.25 -7.53
C ASP A 121 -2.74 3.40 -6.84
N GLU A 122 -3.49 4.16 -7.62
CA GLU A 122 -4.32 5.27 -7.12
C GLU A 122 -5.42 4.83 -6.13
N ARG A 123 -5.78 3.54 -6.15
CA ARG A 123 -6.80 2.97 -5.26
C ARG A 123 -6.18 2.47 -3.95
N GLY A 124 -4.90 2.08 -3.92
CA GLY A 124 -4.24 1.72 -2.68
C GLY A 124 -3.02 0.80 -2.78
N TRP A 125 -2.76 0.10 -1.68
CA TRP A 125 -1.58 -0.75 -1.47
C TRP A 125 -1.97 -2.21 -1.59
N VAL A 126 -1.33 -2.97 -2.47
CA VAL A 126 -1.68 -4.37 -2.72
C VAL A 126 -0.62 -5.30 -2.16
N VAL A 127 -1.08 -6.24 -1.35
CA VAL A 127 -0.28 -7.33 -0.77
C VAL A 127 -0.82 -8.68 -1.27
N TYR A 128 0.08 -9.58 -1.63
CA TYR A 128 -0.29 -10.92 -2.12
C TYR A 128 0.02 -11.98 -1.06
N SER A 129 -0.93 -12.86 -0.83
CA SER A 129 -0.80 -13.93 0.15
C SER A 129 -1.84 -15.03 -0.08
N ASN A 130 -1.72 -16.11 0.69
CA ASN A 130 -2.88 -16.93 1.02
C ASN A 130 -3.85 -16.12 1.89
N TRP A 131 -5.05 -15.87 1.35
CA TRP A 131 -6.18 -15.20 2.01
C TRP A 131 -7.37 -16.14 2.23
N GLY A 132 -7.27 -17.38 1.75
CA GLY A 132 -8.23 -18.45 2.01
C GLY A 132 -8.06 -19.17 3.35
N SER A 133 -6.90 -19.00 4.00
CA SER A 133 -6.63 -19.52 5.34
C SER A 133 -7.61 -18.92 6.37
N ARG A 134 -8.42 -19.78 6.99
CA ARG A 134 -9.46 -19.38 7.93
C ARG A 134 -8.95 -19.26 9.38
N GLU A 135 -7.83 -19.90 9.70
CA GLU A 135 -7.14 -19.82 10.98
C GLU A 135 -6.28 -18.54 11.09
N GLY A 136 -5.96 -17.93 9.96
CA GLY A 136 -5.13 -16.74 9.85
C GLY A 136 -5.89 -15.46 9.50
N LYS A 137 -5.16 -14.55 8.85
CA LYS A 137 -5.69 -13.25 8.39
C LYS A 137 -6.89 -13.36 7.45
N GLY A 138 -6.96 -14.42 6.64
CA GLY A 138 -8.08 -14.66 5.73
C GLY A 138 -9.39 -14.80 6.48
N GLY A 139 -9.41 -15.64 7.52
CA GLY A 139 -10.57 -15.81 8.40
C GLY A 139 -11.01 -14.52 9.11
N GLN A 140 -10.04 -13.70 9.53
CA GLN A 140 -10.33 -12.42 10.20
C GLN A 140 -10.96 -11.41 9.24
N VAL A 141 -10.42 -11.31 8.02
CA VAL A 141 -10.82 -10.30 7.04
C VAL A 141 -12.08 -10.69 6.28
N PHE A 142 -12.21 -11.96 5.91
CA PHE A 142 -13.23 -12.49 5.01
C PHE A 142 -14.21 -13.46 5.68
N GLY A 143 -14.07 -13.69 6.99
CA GLY A 143 -14.93 -14.57 7.77
C GLY A 143 -14.46 -16.02 7.76
N ARG A 144 -15.05 -16.86 8.62
CA ARG A 144 -14.70 -18.28 8.76
C ARG A 144 -15.72 -19.24 8.15
N GLU A 145 -16.80 -18.74 7.56
CA GLU A 145 -17.86 -19.56 6.96
C GLU A 145 -17.34 -20.36 5.75
N GLY A 146 -17.85 -21.59 5.58
CA GLY A 146 -17.38 -22.54 4.56
C GLY A 146 -16.17 -23.38 4.97
N ALA A 147 -15.79 -23.37 6.26
CA ALA A 147 -14.74 -24.21 6.83
C ALA A 147 -15.15 -25.70 6.87
N GLY A 148 -15.06 -26.38 5.73
CA GLY A 148 -15.01 -27.84 5.66
C GLY A 148 -13.60 -28.37 5.96
N SER A 149 -13.48 -29.68 6.16
CA SER A 149 -12.21 -30.38 6.40
C SER A 149 -11.24 -30.43 5.20
N GLU A 150 -11.60 -29.82 4.06
CA GLU A 150 -10.97 -30.03 2.75
C GLU A 150 -9.92 -28.97 2.33
N GLY A 151 -9.45 -28.13 3.26
CA GLY A 151 -8.32 -27.21 3.02
C GLY A 151 -8.71 -25.72 2.91
N PRO A 152 -7.81 -24.87 2.37
CA PRO A 152 -8.02 -23.43 2.32
C PRO A 152 -9.19 -23.05 1.40
N ALA A 153 -10.03 -22.12 1.82
CA ALA A 153 -11.20 -21.70 1.06
C ALA A 153 -10.85 -20.72 -0.08
N SER A 154 -11.71 -20.57 -1.08
CA SER A 154 -11.52 -19.53 -2.09
C SER A 154 -11.56 -18.12 -1.48
N ILE A 155 -10.79 -17.20 -2.06
CA ILE A 155 -10.89 -15.78 -1.73
C ILE A 155 -12.26 -15.27 -2.18
N PRO A 156 -13.04 -14.58 -1.34
CA PRO A 156 -14.32 -14.01 -1.76
C PRO A 156 -14.13 -12.91 -2.81
N THR A 157 -15.20 -12.59 -3.54
CA THR A 157 -15.17 -11.52 -4.55
C THR A 157 -15.55 -10.17 -3.93
N LEU A 158 -15.35 -9.09 -4.68
CA LEU A 158 -15.75 -7.74 -4.24
C LEU A 158 -17.27 -7.62 -4.01
N GLU A 159 -18.06 -8.33 -4.82
CA GLU A 159 -19.52 -8.34 -4.75
C GLU A 159 -20.05 -9.18 -3.58
N ALA A 160 -19.29 -10.22 -3.18
CA ALA A 160 -19.61 -11.10 -2.06
C ALA A 160 -18.41 -11.25 -1.11
N PRO A 161 -18.01 -10.18 -0.39
CA PRO A 161 -16.72 -10.07 0.29
C PRO A 161 -16.61 -10.83 1.63
N GLY A 162 -17.59 -11.66 1.97
CA GLY A 162 -17.65 -12.42 3.22
C GLY A 162 -18.00 -11.58 4.46
N PRO A 163 -18.35 -12.24 5.59
CA PRO A 163 -18.83 -11.58 6.81
C PRO A 163 -17.72 -11.09 7.75
N GLY A 164 -16.45 -11.20 7.35
CA GLY A 164 -15.30 -10.82 8.18
C GLY A 164 -15.11 -9.31 8.35
N ASN A 165 -14.10 -8.96 9.15
CA ASN A 165 -13.73 -7.58 9.40
C ASN A 165 -12.72 -7.08 8.36
N LYS A 166 -13.19 -6.28 7.42
CA LYS A 166 -12.38 -5.76 6.31
C LYS A 166 -11.41 -4.64 6.73
N TRP A 167 -11.48 -4.17 7.96
CA TRP A 167 -10.55 -3.15 8.43
C TRP A 167 -9.15 -3.72 8.65
N GLY A 168 -8.16 -3.04 8.07
CA GLY A 168 -6.75 -3.38 8.22
C GLY A 168 -5.87 -2.14 8.31
N ALA A 169 -4.64 -2.37 8.77
CA ALA A 169 -3.59 -1.35 8.75
C ALA A 169 -2.28 -1.94 8.23
N LEU A 170 -1.62 -1.21 7.34
CA LEU A 170 -0.25 -1.50 6.90
C LEU A 170 0.70 -0.50 7.54
N THR A 171 1.79 -0.98 8.14
CA THR A 171 2.87 -0.14 8.68
C THR A 171 4.19 -0.47 8.01
N PHE A 172 4.81 0.55 7.42
CA PHE A 172 6.16 0.51 6.87
C PHE A 172 7.10 1.21 7.83
N SER A 173 8.24 0.59 8.15
CA SER A 173 9.25 1.15 9.04
C SER A 173 10.61 1.10 8.37
N TRP A 174 11.17 2.28 8.09
CA TRP A 174 12.48 2.45 7.47
C TRP A 174 13.43 3.10 8.46
N ALA A 175 13.98 2.26 9.34
CA ALA A 175 14.80 2.72 10.47
C ALA A 175 16.05 3.49 10.04
N SER A 176 16.68 3.14 8.91
CA SER A 176 17.90 3.80 8.42
C SER A 176 17.73 5.28 8.08
N VAL A 177 16.51 5.68 7.71
CA VAL A 177 16.14 7.06 7.36
C VAL A 177 15.17 7.68 8.38
N GLU A 178 14.92 6.96 9.48
CA GLU A 178 13.98 7.33 10.54
C GLU A 178 12.59 7.72 10.00
N ARG A 179 12.03 6.88 9.13
CA ARG A 179 10.70 7.11 8.56
C ARG A 179 9.76 5.97 8.88
N GLN A 180 8.50 6.33 9.02
CA GLN A 180 7.41 5.39 9.12
C GLN A 180 6.25 5.87 8.26
N VAL A 181 5.58 4.93 7.60
CA VAL A 181 4.29 5.19 6.94
C VAL A 181 3.25 4.24 7.51
N ARG A 182 2.10 4.78 7.90
CA ARG A 182 0.93 4.01 8.33
C ARG A 182 -0.20 4.24 7.35
N VAL A 183 -0.81 3.17 6.88
CA VAL A 183 -1.96 3.20 5.97
C VAL A 183 -3.08 2.44 6.66
N GLU A 184 -4.23 3.08 6.82
CA GLU A 184 -5.42 2.51 7.48
C GLU A 184 -6.61 2.57 6.52
N GLY A 185 -7.38 1.50 6.44
CA GLY A 185 -8.57 1.46 5.59
C GLY A 185 -9.15 0.06 5.37
N MET A 186 -9.96 -0.06 4.33
CA MET A 186 -10.66 -1.31 3.99
C MET A 186 -9.82 -2.21 3.07
N LEU A 187 -9.87 -3.50 3.36
CA LEU A 187 -9.26 -4.56 2.56
C LEU A 187 -10.25 -5.08 1.52
N GLU A 188 -9.85 -5.01 0.26
CA GLU A 188 -10.61 -5.38 -0.92
C GLU A 188 -9.87 -6.49 -1.70
N PRO A 189 -10.48 -7.66 -1.93
CA PRO A 189 -9.86 -8.70 -2.75
C PRO A 189 -9.71 -8.22 -4.20
N LEU A 190 -8.59 -8.56 -4.83
CA LEU A 190 -8.43 -8.39 -6.27
C LEU A 190 -9.23 -9.44 -7.02
N SER A 191 -9.58 -9.14 -8.27
CA SER A 191 -10.16 -10.15 -9.15
C SER A 191 -9.16 -11.29 -9.41
N PRO A 192 -9.63 -12.52 -9.72
CA PRO A 192 -8.74 -13.62 -10.10
C PRO A 192 -7.83 -13.26 -11.27
N ALA A 193 -8.35 -12.53 -12.27
CA ALA A 193 -7.59 -12.08 -13.42
C ALA A 193 -6.46 -11.10 -13.04
N GLU A 194 -6.70 -10.16 -12.12
CA GLU A 194 -5.63 -9.28 -11.61
C GLU A 194 -4.61 -10.05 -10.77
N SER A 195 -5.06 -11.01 -9.97
CA SER A 195 -4.16 -11.85 -9.17
C SER A 195 -3.27 -12.75 -10.03
N GLU A 196 -3.81 -13.25 -11.14
CA GLU A 196 -3.09 -14.08 -12.12
C GLU A 196 -1.88 -13.34 -12.69
N LEU A 197 -2.01 -12.03 -12.99
CA LEU A 197 -0.92 -11.24 -13.58
C LEU A 197 0.35 -11.28 -12.71
N TYR A 198 0.21 -11.06 -11.41
CA TYR A 198 1.34 -11.15 -10.49
C TYR A 198 1.75 -12.61 -10.22
N TRP A 199 0.79 -13.55 -10.13
CA TRP A 199 1.08 -14.98 -9.95
C TRP A 199 2.05 -15.51 -11.03
N ARG A 200 1.86 -15.09 -12.28
CA ARG A 200 2.72 -15.47 -13.42
C ARG A 200 4.16 -14.97 -13.32
N THR A 201 4.40 -13.90 -12.56
CA THR A 201 5.76 -13.38 -12.34
C THR A 201 6.54 -14.18 -11.29
N ARG A 202 5.85 -14.99 -10.49
CA ARG A 202 6.49 -15.75 -9.41
C ARG A 202 7.30 -16.91 -9.99
N GLU A 203 8.46 -17.15 -9.39
CA GLU A 203 9.27 -18.34 -9.69
C GLU A 203 8.48 -19.62 -9.45
N ARG A 204 8.80 -20.66 -10.23
CA ARG A 204 8.10 -21.94 -10.18
C ARG A 204 8.07 -22.55 -8.78
N GLY A 205 9.20 -22.53 -8.07
CA GLY A 205 9.28 -23.04 -6.68
C GLY A 205 8.34 -22.27 -5.73
N SER A 206 8.22 -20.95 -5.91
CA SER A 206 7.27 -20.11 -5.18
C SER A 206 5.81 -20.44 -5.49
N GLN A 207 5.49 -20.79 -6.72
CA GLN A 207 4.15 -21.23 -7.13
C GLN A 207 3.82 -22.60 -6.51
N ILE A 208 4.75 -23.54 -6.55
CA ILE A 208 4.61 -24.88 -5.95
C ILE A 208 4.43 -24.78 -4.43
N GLY A 209 5.29 -24.01 -3.75
CA GLY A 209 5.19 -23.83 -2.29
C GLY A 209 3.87 -23.20 -1.86
N ALA A 210 3.27 -22.33 -2.68
CA ALA A 210 1.95 -21.77 -2.41
C ALA A 210 0.81 -22.80 -2.55
N TRP A 211 0.93 -23.78 -3.44
CA TRP A 211 -0.01 -24.91 -3.53
C TRP A 211 0.16 -25.91 -2.38
N ALA A 212 1.39 -26.18 -1.99
CA ALA A 212 1.71 -27.14 -0.92
C ALA A 212 1.31 -26.62 0.47
N SER A 213 1.55 -25.34 0.76
CA SER A 213 1.38 -24.81 2.11
C SER A 213 -0.04 -24.33 2.42
N TRP A 214 -0.70 -25.04 3.33
CA TRP A 214 -1.95 -24.60 3.94
C TRP A 214 -1.65 -23.61 5.07
N GLN A 215 -1.30 -22.39 4.67
CA GLN A 215 -0.79 -21.34 5.56
C GLN A 215 -1.65 -21.20 6.83
N SER A 216 -0.99 -21.14 7.99
CA SER A 216 -1.58 -20.98 9.33
C SER A 216 -2.35 -22.19 9.87
N LYS A 217 -2.50 -23.28 9.11
CA LYS A 217 -2.95 -24.56 9.68
C LYS A 217 -1.82 -25.17 10.52
N VAL A 218 -2.18 -25.74 11.67
CA VAL A 218 -1.22 -26.44 12.53
C VAL A 218 -0.78 -27.72 11.83
N LEU A 219 0.53 -27.98 11.83
CA LEU A 219 1.12 -29.17 11.27
C LEU A 219 1.43 -30.12 12.42
N TRP A 220 0.78 -31.29 12.43
CA TRP A 220 1.12 -32.38 13.33
C TRP A 220 1.59 -33.57 12.49
N SER A 221 2.62 -34.27 12.95
CA SER A 221 2.97 -35.59 12.43
C SER A 221 2.08 -36.71 13.01
N ALA A 222 1.39 -36.47 14.14
CA ALA A 222 0.54 -37.42 14.85
C ALA A 222 -0.79 -36.81 15.34
N GLU A 223 -1.81 -37.65 15.58
CA GLU A 223 -3.13 -37.24 16.11
C GLU A 223 -3.02 -36.53 17.49
N PRO A 224 -3.84 -35.49 17.79
CA PRO A 224 -3.73 -34.69 19.02
C PRO A 224 -3.76 -35.47 20.33
N GLU A 225 -4.52 -36.56 20.40
CA GLU A 225 -4.60 -37.42 21.59
C GLU A 225 -3.29 -38.21 21.80
N GLN A 226 -2.65 -38.62 20.70
CA GLN A 226 -1.36 -39.31 20.74
C GLN A 226 -0.24 -38.35 21.14
N LEU A 227 -0.31 -37.09 20.72
CA LEU A 227 0.59 -36.02 21.17
C LEU A 227 0.48 -35.76 22.67
N ALA A 228 -0.73 -35.67 23.21
CA ALA A 228 -0.94 -35.45 24.65
C ALA A 228 -0.39 -36.62 25.49
N GLU A 229 -0.61 -37.86 25.05
CA GLU A 229 -0.09 -39.05 25.70
C GLU A 229 1.45 -39.13 25.60
N ARG A 230 2.03 -38.81 24.43
CA ARG A 230 3.49 -38.73 24.24
C ARG A 230 4.13 -37.63 25.09
N GLN A 231 3.51 -36.46 25.21
CA GLN A 231 3.98 -35.38 26.10
C GLN A 231 3.94 -35.80 27.56
N ARG A 232 2.88 -36.49 28.01
CA ARG A 232 2.84 -37.06 29.36
C ARG A 232 3.96 -38.07 29.58
N ARG A 233 4.23 -38.94 28.60
CA ARG A 233 5.31 -39.93 28.67
C ARG A 233 6.71 -39.30 28.68
N LYS A 234 6.98 -38.33 27.80
CA LYS A 234 8.23 -37.54 27.82
C LYS A 234 8.40 -36.82 29.16
N SER A 235 7.35 -36.18 29.67
CA SER A 235 7.39 -35.51 30.99
C SER A 235 7.67 -36.49 32.13
N ALA A 236 7.07 -37.69 32.09
CA ALA A 236 7.29 -38.74 33.09
C ALA A 236 8.71 -39.34 33.00
N ALA A 237 9.25 -39.53 31.81
CA ALA A 237 10.63 -39.99 31.59
C ALA A 237 11.65 -38.95 32.08
N GLN A 238 11.40 -37.66 31.83
CA GLN A 238 12.26 -36.56 32.29
C GLN A 238 12.26 -36.40 33.82
N LEU A 239 11.14 -36.74 34.48
CA LEU A 239 11.05 -36.86 35.95
C LEU A 239 11.78 -38.09 36.50
N GLN A 240 11.91 -39.16 35.73
CA GLN A 240 12.63 -40.39 36.11
C GLN A 240 14.15 -40.23 35.94
N ASP A 241 14.60 -39.53 34.91
CA ASP A 241 16.01 -39.20 34.66
C ASP A 241 16.60 -38.33 35.79
N ALA A 242 15.80 -37.39 36.35
CA ALA A 242 16.18 -36.61 37.53
C ALA A 242 16.42 -37.45 38.81
N ASN A 243 15.90 -38.69 38.86
CA ASN A 243 16.12 -39.66 39.94
C ASN A 243 17.12 -40.77 39.56
N GLY A 244 17.81 -40.65 38.42
CA GLY A 244 18.83 -41.61 37.96
C GLY A 244 18.29 -42.94 37.45
N ALA A 245 17.03 -43.00 36.99
CA ALA A 245 16.46 -44.20 36.39
C ALA A 245 16.63 -44.19 34.85
N GLU A 246 17.00 -45.35 34.28
CA GLU A 246 17.12 -45.53 32.82
C GLU A 246 15.80 -45.24 32.10
N VAL A 247 15.86 -44.37 31.10
CA VAL A 247 14.76 -44.09 30.18
C VAL A 247 14.35 -45.39 29.46
N PRO A 248 13.07 -45.78 29.46
CA PRO A 248 12.60 -46.98 28.76
C PRO A 248 13.04 -47.01 27.28
N ALA A 249 13.57 -48.14 26.82
CA ALA A 249 14.14 -48.30 25.48
C ALA A 249 13.14 -48.18 24.31
N ASP A 250 11.85 -48.09 24.61
CA ASP A 250 10.76 -47.86 23.65
C ASP A 250 10.46 -46.37 23.42
N ILE A 251 11.13 -45.46 24.15
CA ILE A 251 11.07 -44.02 23.89
C ILE A 251 12.12 -43.66 22.85
N ASP A 252 11.69 -43.54 21.60
CA ASP A 252 12.52 -43.00 20.52
C ASP A 252 12.68 -41.49 20.71
N GLU A 253 13.86 -41.05 21.18
CA GLU A 253 14.21 -39.64 21.32
C GLU A 253 14.31 -38.91 19.97
N THR A 254 14.36 -39.65 18.86
CA THR A 254 14.46 -39.13 17.48
C THR A 254 13.12 -39.07 16.74
N ASP A 255 12.00 -39.43 17.40
CA ASP A 255 10.64 -39.25 16.87
C ASP A 255 10.30 -37.75 16.90
N ASP A 256 10.87 -37.04 15.94
CA ASP A 256 10.69 -35.61 15.73
C ASP A 256 9.22 -35.33 15.42
N GLU A 257 8.68 -34.33 16.11
CA GLU A 257 7.43 -33.66 15.74
C GLU A 257 7.63 -32.91 14.41
N ASP A 258 7.95 -33.63 13.33
CA ASP A 258 8.58 -33.07 12.14
C ASP A 258 7.54 -32.47 11.18
N GLY A 259 6.96 -31.33 11.59
CA GLY A 259 6.15 -30.49 10.72
C GLY A 259 6.91 -30.04 9.45
N ARG A 260 8.26 -30.05 9.46
CA ARG A 260 9.06 -29.76 8.27
C ARG A 260 9.05 -30.93 7.30
N GLY A 261 9.23 -32.17 7.74
CA GLY A 261 9.09 -33.37 6.92
C GLY A 261 7.71 -33.50 6.27
N LEU A 262 6.64 -33.13 6.98
CA LEU A 262 5.29 -33.05 6.41
C LEU A 262 5.18 -31.97 5.32
N LEU A 263 5.78 -30.79 5.50
CA LEU A 263 5.80 -29.77 4.46
C LEU A 263 6.61 -30.20 3.24
N GLU A 264 7.76 -30.83 3.46
CA GLU A 264 8.63 -31.34 2.39
C GLU A 264 7.96 -32.47 1.60
N SER A 265 7.13 -33.30 2.25
CA SER A 265 6.32 -34.29 1.55
C SER A 265 5.22 -33.65 0.71
N GLN A 266 4.53 -32.63 1.23
CA GLN A 266 3.52 -31.85 0.48
C GLN A 266 4.14 -31.11 -0.71
N VAL A 267 5.34 -30.55 -0.56
CA VAL A 267 6.08 -29.90 -1.66
C VAL A 267 6.40 -30.94 -2.74
N ARG A 268 6.97 -32.09 -2.38
CA ARG A 268 7.27 -33.17 -3.33
C ARG A 268 6.02 -33.67 -4.06
N GLU A 269 4.89 -33.78 -3.36
CA GLU A 269 3.60 -34.13 -3.97
C GLU A 269 3.18 -33.10 -5.02
N MET A 270 3.28 -31.80 -4.70
CA MET A 270 2.93 -30.74 -5.65
C MET A 270 3.92 -30.63 -6.81
N GLU A 271 5.21 -30.87 -6.58
CA GLU A 271 6.23 -30.99 -7.64
C GLU A 271 5.89 -32.11 -8.62
N ALA A 272 5.51 -33.29 -8.10
CA ALA A 272 5.09 -34.42 -8.91
C ALA A 272 3.78 -34.12 -9.66
N ARG A 273 2.79 -33.51 -8.99
CA ARG A 273 1.50 -33.14 -9.58
C ARG A 273 1.65 -32.16 -10.74
N PHE A 274 2.56 -31.20 -10.61
CA PHE A 274 2.81 -30.19 -11.64
C PHE A 274 4.01 -30.54 -12.53
N ALA A 275 4.52 -31.77 -12.47
CA ALA A 275 5.57 -32.22 -13.39
C ALA A 275 5.08 -32.12 -14.84
N GLY A 276 5.84 -31.44 -15.69
CA GLY A 276 5.47 -31.20 -17.10
C GLY A 276 4.39 -30.13 -17.32
N VAL A 277 3.79 -29.56 -16.27
CA VAL A 277 2.88 -28.41 -16.41
C VAL A 277 3.71 -27.14 -16.56
N GLU A 278 3.77 -26.58 -17.77
CA GLU A 278 4.53 -25.36 -18.04
C GLU A 278 4.02 -24.18 -17.19
N GLN A 279 2.71 -24.07 -17.07
CA GLN A 279 2.01 -22.95 -16.44
C GLN A 279 1.16 -23.43 -15.26
N ILE A 280 1.70 -23.30 -14.04
CA ILE A 280 0.99 -23.70 -12.82
C ILE A 280 -0.19 -22.73 -12.59
N PRO A 281 -1.43 -23.23 -12.42
CA PRO A 281 -2.59 -22.37 -12.23
C PRO A 281 -2.53 -21.63 -10.88
N LEU A 282 -3.18 -20.48 -10.81
CA LEU A 282 -3.39 -19.76 -9.57
C LEU A 282 -4.29 -20.56 -8.61
N PRO A 283 -3.86 -20.82 -7.35
CA PRO A 283 -4.71 -21.44 -6.36
C PRO A 283 -5.89 -20.52 -5.99
N PRO A 284 -7.11 -21.05 -5.79
CA PRO A 284 -8.29 -20.24 -5.49
C PRO A 284 -8.21 -19.49 -4.14
N PHE A 285 -7.35 -19.94 -3.23
CA PHE A 285 -7.12 -19.37 -1.91
C PHE A 285 -5.96 -18.36 -1.86
N TRP A 286 -5.26 -18.18 -2.98
CA TRP A 286 -4.11 -17.28 -3.09
C TRP A 286 -4.45 -16.12 -4.02
N GLY A 287 -4.03 -14.90 -3.66
CA GLY A 287 -4.31 -13.74 -4.49
C GLY A 287 -3.86 -12.44 -3.85
N GLY A 288 -4.14 -11.35 -4.56
CA GLY A 288 -3.92 -10.00 -4.07
C GLY A 288 -5.10 -9.50 -3.24
N VAL A 289 -4.79 -8.74 -2.19
CA VAL A 289 -5.77 -7.91 -1.48
C VAL A 289 -5.21 -6.49 -1.43
N ARG A 290 -6.06 -5.54 -1.79
CA ARG A 290 -5.79 -4.10 -1.77
C ARG A 290 -6.26 -3.50 -0.46
N LEU A 291 -5.41 -2.74 0.21
CA LEU A 291 -5.82 -1.82 1.25
C LEU A 291 -6.16 -0.47 0.60
N VAL A 292 -7.46 -0.14 0.56
CA VAL A 292 -7.95 1.16 0.11
C VAL A 292 -7.80 2.17 1.26
N PRO A 293 -7.00 3.23 1.10
CA PRO A 293 -6.68 4.13 2.21
C PRO A 293 -7.89 4.99 2.59
N GLU A 294 -8.30 4.92 3.84
CA GLU A 294 -9.11 5.97 4.47
C GLU A 294 -8.20 7.05 5.05
N SER A 295 -7.07 6.64 5.67
CA SER A 295 -6.07 7.58 6.13
C SER A 295 -4.65 7.06 5.95
N VAL A 296 -3.74 7.99 5.67
CA VAL A 296 -2.31 7.72 5.56
C VAL A 296 -1.55 8.69 6.44
N GLU A 297 -0.67 8.18 7.28
CA GLU A 297 0.22 8.97 8.13
C GLU A 297 1.67 8.77 7.68
N PHE A 298 2.37 9.87 7.44
CA PHE A 298 3.80 9.94 7.20
C PHE A 298 4.47 10.51 8.44
N TRP A 299 5.40 9.75 9.02
CA TRP A 299 6.16 10.13 10.20
C TRP A 299 7.64 10.22 9.85
N GLN A 300 8.30 11.29 10.28
CA GLN A 300 9.73 11.52 10.12
C GLN A 300 10.38 11.86 11.47
N GLY A 301 11.41 11.08 11.81
CA GLY A 301 12.28 11.30 12.96
C GLY A 301 13.01 12.64 12.89
N ARG A 302 13.16 13.28 14.06
CA ARG A 302 13.89 14.55 14.25
C ARG A 302 14.67 14.48 15.55
N ARG A 303 15.83 15.13 15.58
CA ARG A 303 16.75 15.15 16.74
C ARG A 303 16.09 15.72 18.00
N SER A 304 15.27 16.75 17.83
CA SER A 304 14.55 17.44 18.92
C SER A 304 13.42 16.61 19.54
N ARG A 305 13.12 15.41 19.01
CA ARG A 305 11.92 14.60 19.31
C ARG A 305 10.59 15.26 18.91
N LEU A 306 10.64 16.47 18.37
CA LEU A 306 9.52 17.10 17.67
C LEU A 306 9.48 16.51 16.27
N HIS A 307 8.92 15.31 16.17
CA HIS A 307 8.80 14.57 14.92
C HIS A 307 7.79 15.23 13.99
N ASP A 308 8.09 15.21 12.71
CA ASP A 308 7.13 15.65 11.71
C ASP A 308 6.11 14.52 11.49
N ARG A 309 4.82 14.86 11.56
CA ARG A 309 3.71 13.93 11.36
C ARG A 309 2.68 14.55 10.47
N PHE A 310 2.47 13.92 9.32
CA PHE A 310 1.51 14.36 8.32
C PHE A 310 0.45 13.28 8.17
N ARG A 311 -0.81 13.61 8.39
CA ARG A 311 -1.93 12.69 8.17
C ARG A 311 -2.81 13.23 7.06
N THR A 312 -3.13 12.39 6.08
CA THR A 312 -4.12 12.76 5.07
C THR A 312 -5.49 12.88 5.72
N THR A 313 -6.21 13.94 5.42
CA THR A 313 -7.59 14.16 5.87
C THR A 313 -8.51 14.17 4.66
N ASP A 314 -9.51 13.31 4.65
CA ASP A 314 -10.66 13.36 3.74
C ASP A 314 -11.80 14.25 4.28
N ASN A 315 -11.70 14.68 5.53
CA ASN A 315 -12.69 15.45 6.28
C ASN A 315 -12.92 16.89 5.80
N ASN A 316 -12.37 17.39 4.69
CA ASN A 316 -12.58 18.80 4.33
C ASN A 316 -14.06 19.13 4.11
N THR A 317 -14.79 18.25 3.43
CA THR A 317 -16.24 18.42 3.21
C THR A 317 -17.02 18.14 4.49
N SER A 318 -16.66 17.11 5.24
CA SER A 318 -17.31 16.76 6.51
C SER A 318 -17.10 17.83 7.57
N ALA A 319 -15.91 18.43 7.66
CA ALA A 319 -15.59 19.55 8.56
C ALA A 319 -16.32 20.84 8.15
N PHE A 320 -16.44 21.11 6.85
CA PHE A 320 -17.24 22.24 6.36
C PHE A 320 -18.73 22.02 6.65
N ALA A 321 -19.24 20.81 6.41
CA ALA A 321 -20.62 20.43 6.74
C ALA A 321 -20.90 20.51 8.25
N GLN A 322 -19.96 20.07 9.09
CA GLN A 322 -20.03 20.22 10.55
C GLN A 322 -19.99 21.69 10.99
N SER A 323 -19.18 22.52 10.32
CA SER A 323 -19.12 23.96 10.60
C SER A 323 -20.44 24.64 10.27
N LEU A 324 -21.05 24.28 9.13
CA LEU A 324 -22.41 24.72 8.78
C LEU A 324 -23.45 24.18 9.76
N ALA A 325 -23.35 22.91 10.17
CA ALA A 325 -24.24 22.30 11.15
C ALA A 325 -24.21 23.09 12.47
N HIS A 326 -23.00 23.38 12.97
CA HIS A 326 -22.81 24.17 14.17
C HIS A 326 -23.32 25.62 14.02
N LEU A 327 -23.05 26.27 12.88
CA LEU A 327 -23.51 27.64 12.61
C LEU A 327 -25.04 27.75 12.59
N PHE A 328 -25.73 26.73 12.08
CA PHE A 328 -27.18 26.71 11.95
C PHE A 328 -27.90 25.91 13.05
N GLY A 329 -27.18 25.40 14.05
CA GLY A 329 -27.75 24.59 15.14
C GLY A 329 -28.37 23.27 14.67
N LEU A 330 -27.85 22.68 13.59
CA LEU A 330 -28.29 21.41 13.01
C LEU A 330 -27.47 20.25 13.54
N ASP A 331 -28.08 19.06 13.60
CA ASP A 331 -27.36 17.83 13.89
C ASP A 331 -26.48 17.41 12.70
N SER A 332 -25.24 17.02 13.01
CA SER A 332 -24.32 16.48 12.00
C SER A 332 -24.83 15.12 11.53
N SER A 333 -25.18 15.01 10.26
CA SER A 333 -25.69 13.77 9.66
C SER A 333 -25.08 13.53 8.26
N PRO A 334 -24.96 12.26 7.81
CA PRO A 334 -24.54 11.94 6.45
C PRO A 334 -25.41 12.61 5.37
N PHE A 335 -26.68 12.85 5.69
CA PHE A 335 -27.61 13.57 4.81
C PHE A 335 -27.22 15.04 4.63
N LEU A 336 -26.87 15.73 5.73
CA LEU A 336 -26.39 17.11 5.65
C LEU A 336 -25.10 17.21 4.84
N GLU A 337 -24.19 16.26 5.01
CA GLU A 337 -22.97 16.20 4.20
C GLU A 337 -23.28 16.02 2.71
N LEU A 338 -24.22 15.12 2.37
CA LEU A 338 -24.68 14.94 0.98
C LEU A 338 -25.31 16.21 0.41
N LEU A 339 -26.08 16.95 1.21
CA LEU A 339 -26.71 18.21 0.81
C LEU A 339 -25.64 19.28 0.54
N VAL A 340 -24.63 19.40 1.41
CA VAL A 340 -23.49 20.30 1.21
C VAL A 340 -22.70 19.94 -0.05
N ARG A 341 -22.42 18.63 -0.27
CA ARG A 341 -21.80 18.15 -1.50
C ARG A 341 -22.63 18.51 -2.74
N GLY A 342 -23.95 18.30 -2.68
CA GLY A 342 -24.89 18.65 -3.74
C GLY A 342 -24.94 20.14 -4.02
N ALA A 343 -24.93 20.99 -2.99
CA ALA A 343 -24.92 22.44 -3.11
C ALA A 343 -23.61 22.94 -3.75
N CYS A 344 -22.46 22.42 -3.32
CA CYS A 344 -21.17 22.74 -3.92
C CYS A 344 -21.11 22.32 -5.40
N LEU A 345 -21.63 21.13 -5.74
CA LEU A 345 -21.73 20.68 -7.12
C LEU A 345 -22.65 21.59 -7.94
N GLY A 346 -23.83 21.92 -7.40
CA GLY A 346 -24.78 22.84 -8.03
C GLY A 346 -24.18 24.22 -8.29
N LEU A 347 -23.48 24.77 -7.31
CA LEU A 347 -22.77 26.05 -7.45
C LEU A 347 -21.69 25.96 -8.55
N ASN A 348 -20.93 24.87 -8.61
CA ASN A 348 -19.94 24.65 -9.65
C ASN A 348 -20.57 24.60 -11.06
N VAL A 349 -21.69 23.90 -11.21
CA VAL A 349 -22.46 23.85 -12.47
C VAL A 349 -22.96 25.23 -12.86
N VAL A 350 -23.57 25.97 -11.93
CA VAL A 350 -24.07 27.34 -12.18
C VAL A 350 -22.94 28.28 -12.57
N CYS A 351 -21.80 28.25 -11.86
CA CYS A 351 -20.64 29.06 -12.21
C CYS A 351 -20.11 28.74 -13.61
N ASN A 352 -20.06 27.45 -14.00
CA ASN A 352 -19.66 27.06 -15.35
C ASN A 352 -20.67 27.51 -16.43
N ILE A 353 -21.97 27.42 -16.16
CA ILE A 353 -23.01 27.93 -17.07
C ILE A 353 -22.87 29.45 -17.24
N ILE A 354 -22.69 30.20 -16.15
CA ILE A 354 -22.49 31.64 -16.19
C ILE A 354 -21.22 31.98 -16.96
N MET A 355 -20.10 31.29 -16.70
CA MET A 355 -18.85 31.47 -17.41
C MET A 355 -19.03 31.25 -18.91
N TRP A 356 -19.69 30.15 -19.29
CA TRP A 356 -19.97 29.85 -20.70
C TRP A 356 -20.87 30.89 -21.35
N ALA A 357 -21.92 31.34 -20.66
CA ALA A 357 -22.82 32.38 -21.15
C ALA A 357 -22.11 33.73 -21.35
N LEU A 358 -21.29 34.15 -20.37
CA LEU A 358 -20.51 35.38 -20.46
C LEU A 358 -19.45 35.30 -21.57
N PHE A 359 -18.76 34.17 -21.70
CA PHE A 359 -17.79 33.94 -22.76
C PHE A 359 -18.46 33.98 -24.14
N THR A 360 -19.61 33.32 -24.28
CA THR A 360 -20.39 33.35 -25.54
C THR A 360 -20.86 34.77 -25.88
N ARG A 361 -21.32 35.55 -24.90
CA ARG A 361 -21.66 36.97 -25.11
C ARG A 361 -20.44 37.81 -25.47
N ALA A 362 -19.27 37.51 -24.91
CA ALA A 362 -18.04 38.19 -25.27
C ALA A 362 -17.60 37.88 -26.71
N LEU A 363 -17.80 36.64 -27.17
CA LEU A 363 -17.50 36.25 -28.55
C LEU A 363 -18.39 36.98 -29.58
N THR A 364 -19.65 37.25 -29.23
CA THR A 364 -20.58 37.95 -30.13
C THR A 364 -20.44 39.47 -30.09
N ALA A 365 -20.00 40.05 -28.96
CA ALA A 365 -19.78 41.49 -28.83
C ALA A 365 -18.35 41.93 -29.17
N GLY A 366 -17.40 40.98 -29.21
CA GLY A 366 -15.99 41.26 -29.44
C GLY A 366 -15.65 41.52 -30.90
N PRO A 367 -14.58 42.29 -31.17
CA PRO A 367 -14.16 42.64 -32.53
C PRO A 367 -13.52 41.46 -33.30
N SER A 368 -13.00 40.46 -32.57
CA SER A 368 -12.32 39.28 -33.13
C SER A 368 -12.45 38.13 -32.14
N THR A 369 -12.77 36.93 -32.66
CA THR A 369 -12.88 35.69 -31.89
C THR A 369 -11.56 35.37 -31.19
N THR A 370 -10.44 35.57 -31.90
CA THR A 370 -9.08 35.34 -31.40
C THR A 370 -8.75 36.25 -30.22
N LYS A 371 -9.09 37.53 -30.31
CA LYS A 371 -8.84 38.50 -29.24
C LYS A 371 -9.62 38.17 -27.96
N VAL A 372 -10.89 37.78 -28.11
CA VAL A 372 -11.73 37.38 -26.97
C VAL A 372 -11.21 36.11 -26.31
N SER A 373 -10.87 35.08 -27.07
CA SER A 373 -10.31 33.82 -26.54
C SER A 373 -9.00 34.05 -25.79
N ILE A 374 -8.05 34.79 -26.38
CA ILE A 374 -6.75 35.08 -25.75
C ILE A 374 -6.94 35.89 -24.47
N THR A 375 -7.81 36.92 -24.50
CA THR A 375 -8.09 37.75 -23.33
C THR A 375 -8.72 36.94 -22.20
N ASN A 376 -9.67 36.06 -22.52
CA ASN A 376 -10.31 35.18 -21.54
C ASN A 376 -9.33 34.18 -20.93
N THR A 377 -8.49 33.52 -21.74
CA THR A 377 -7.48 32.59 -21.23
C THR A 377 -6.44 33.30 -20.36
N ALA A 378 -5.98 34.49 -20.76
CA ALA A 378 -5.05 35.29 -19.97
C ALA A 378 -5.68 35.77 -18.65
N ALA A 379 -6.93 36.24 -18.69
CA ALA A 379 -7.65 36.68 -17.49
C ALA A 379 -7.88 35.52 -16.51
N ASN A 380 -8.30 34.35 -16.99
CA ASN A 380 -8.45 33.16 -16.15
C ASN A 380 -7.11 32.72 -15.55
N PHE A 381 -6.05 32.65 -16.35
CA PHE A 381 -4.71 32.29 -15.87
C PHE A 381 -4.21 33.24 -14.76
N LEU A 382 -4.37 34.56 -14.97
CA LEU A 382 -3.95 35.56 -14.00
C LEU A 382 -4.82 35.52 -12.74
N ALA A 383 -6.15 35.51 -12.90
CA ALA A 383 -7.10 35.52 -11.79
C ALA A 383 -6.97 34.27 -10.92
N THR A 384 -6.85 33.08 -11.53
CA THR A 384 -6.65 31.83 -10.79
C THR A 384 -5.37 31.87 -9.96
N ALA A 385 -4.27 32.39 -10.50
CA ALA A 385 -3.03 32.52 -9.73
C ALA A 385 -3.12 33.59 -8.64
N LEU A 386 -3.80 34.71 -8.90
CA LEU A 386 -3.97 35.78 -7.92
C LEU A 386 -4.84 35.33 -6.75
N PHE A 387 -5.95 34.65 -7.03
CA PHE A 387 -6.77 34.01 -6.01
C PHE A 387 -6.02 32.87 -5.31
N GLY A 388 -5.23 32.08 -6.03
CA GLY A 388 -4.28 31.10 -5.48
C GLY A 388 -3.37 31.70 -4.41
N MET A 389 -2.71 32.82 -4.74
CA MET A 389 -1.82 33.54 -3.83
C MET A 389 -2.55 34.18 -2.65
N ILE A 390 -3.68 34.86 -2.90
CA ILE A 390 -4.36 35.63 -1.86
C ILE A 390 -5.12 34.72 -0.90
N ILE A 391 -5.90 33.78 -1.46
CA ILE A 391 -6.82 32.93 -0.69
C ILE A 391 -6.08 31.74 -0.10
N PHE A 392 -5.28 31.06 -0.92
CA PHE A 392 -4.64 29.79 -0.54
C PHE A 392 -3.17 29.95 -0.16
N LYS A 393 -2.63 31.18 -0.19
CA LYS A 393 -1.24 31.50 0.16
C LYS A 393 -0.22 30.68 -0.65
N GLU A 394 -0.57 30.32 -1.88
CA GLU A 394 0.30 29.52 -2.74
C GLU A 394 1.50 30.32 -3.23
N ALA A 395 2.69 29.69 -3.18
CA ALA A 395 3.91 30.29 -3.71
C ALA A 395 4.02 30.00 -5.21
N VAL A 396 4.01 31.05 -6.03
CA VAL A 396 4.11 30.90 -7.48
C VAL A 396 5.57 31.00 -7.91
N GLY A 397 6.08 29.93 -8.53
CA GLY A 397 7.50 29.83 -8.89
C GLY A 397 7.95 30.83 -9.97
N GLY A 398 9.25 31.08 -10.06
CA GLY A 398 9.82 32.05 -11.02
C GLY A 398 9.45 31.79 -12.49
N LEU A 399 9.38 30.52 -12.91
CA LEU A 399 8.95 30.16 -14.28
C LEU A 399 7.49 30.56 -14.57
N TRP A 400 6.64 30.62 -13.55
CA TRP A 400 5.26 31.06 -13.73
C TRP A 400 5.20 32.55 -14.10
N TRP A 401 6.04 33.39 -13.48
CA TRP A 401 6.15 34.81 -13.83
C TRP A 401 6.69 35.02 -15.24
N VAL A 402 7.61 34.16 -15.69
CA VAL A 402 8.07 34.15 -17.10
C VAL A 402 6.91 33.79 -18.04
N GLY A 403 6.12 32.77 -17.72
CA GLY A 403 4.93 32.40 -18.49
C GLY A 403 3.87 33.51 -18.53
N ALA A 404 3.61 34.17 -17.39
CA ALA A 404 2.70 35.30 -17.31
C ALA A 404 3.19 36.49 -18.15
N ALA A 405 4.48 36.80 -18.12
CA ALA A 405 5.09 37.84 -18.95
C ALA A 405 4.99 37.52 -20.45
N MET A 406 5.23 36.26 -20.84
CA MET A 406 5.06 35.80 -22.23
C MET A 406 3.61 35.90 -22.70
N MET A 407 2.64 35.50 -21.88
CA MET A 407 1.21 35.66 -22.22
C MET A 407 0.83 37.14 -22.34
N GLY A 408 1.29 38.00 -21.44
CA GLY A 408 1.08 39.45 -21.52
C GLY A 408 1.65 40.06 -22.80
N ALA A 409 2.89 39.68 -23.16
CA ALA A 409 3.51 40.11 -24.41
C ALA A 409 2.75 39.61 -25.65
N GLY A 410 2.26 38.37 -25.63
CA GLY A 410 1.42 37.81 -26.69
C GLY A 410 0.09 38.57 -26.87
N CYS A 411 -0.59 38.91 -25.77
CA CYS A 411 -1.81 39.73 -25.80
C CYS A 411 -1.57 41.11 -26.43
N ILE A 412 -0.44 41.75 -26.11
CA ILE A 412 -0.05 43.05 -26.66
C ILE A 412 0.25 42.94 -28.16
N LEU A 413 1.05 41.95 -28.58
CA LEU A 413 1.41 41.71 -29.98
C LEU A 413 0.18 41.47 -30.86
N VAL A 414 -0.76 40.64 -30.40
CA VAL A 414 -2.02 40.38 -31.13
C VAL A 414 -2.89 41.62 -31.17
N GLY A 415 -2.98 42.37 -30.07
CA GLY A 415 -3.71 43.63 -30.02
C GLY A 415 -3.16 44.71 -30.94
N MET A 416 -1.84 44.76 -31.14
CA MET A 416 -1.18 45.68 -32.07
C MET A 416 -1.37 45.28 -33.53
N ARG A 417 -1.41 43.98 -33.84
CA ARG A 417 -1.56 43.46 -35.21
C ARG A 417 -2.97 43.63 -35.78
N GLU A 418 -4.01 43.63 -34.94
CA GLU A 418 -5.40 43.85 -35.35
C GLU A 418 -5.80 45.35 -35.34
N GLY A 419 -4.96 46.23 -34.80
CA GLY A 419 -5.18 47.68 -34.76
C GLY A 419 -4.47 48.48 -35.86
N ALA A 420 -3.65 47.82 -36.67
CA ALA A 420 -3.06 48.31 -37.93
C ALA A 420 -3.84 47.70 -39.10
#